data_AF-A0A1F8X6A9-F1
#
_entry.id   AF-A0A1F8X6A9-F1
#
_cell.length_a   1.000
_cell.length_b   1.000
_cell.length_c   1.000
_cell.angle_alpha   90.00
_cell.angle_beta   90.00
_cell.angle_gamma   90.00
#
_symmetry.space_group_name_H-M   'P 1'
#
loop_
_entity.id
_entity.type
_entity.pdbx_description
1 polymer ?
#
loop_
_entity_poly.entity_id
_entity_poly.type
_entity_poly.pdbx_seq_one_letter_code
_entity_poly.pdbx_strand_id
1 'polypeptide(L)'
;MRLNSKGFIALLVVSLYVMVSAVEAAGTFGDLKAKMIDARNSLTLMIQHPDMRGAEQQKKIKETADAVSATLAQIRVPDAKASRYKLLVDTWDAFKKTREEVLVPLILSGKEEEAISIASGVQGDRFLKMIALIDEISY
;
A
#
# COMPACT_ATOMS: atom_id res chain seq x y z
N MET A 1 -3.15 -12.96 -67.81
CA MET A 1 -3.03 -13.46 -66.42
C MET A 1 -2.01 -12.59 -65.70
N ARG A 2 -2.48 -11.58 -64.96
CA ARG A 2 -1.64 -10.66 -64.16
C ARG A 2 -2.11 -10.78 -62.71
N LEU A 3 -1.24 -11.27 -61.82
CA LEU A 3 -1.47 -11.22 -60.38
C LEU A 3 -1.21 -9.78 -59.90
N ASN A 4 -2.21 -9.16 -59.29
CA ASN A 4 -2.09 -7.84 -58.66
C ASN A 4 -1.38 -7.97 -57.29
N SER A 5 -0.16 -7.47 -57.24
CA SER A 5 0.76 -7.47 -56.09
C SER A 5 0.50 -6.31 -55.10
N LYS A 6 -0.73 -6.15 -54.60
CA LYS A 6 -1.05 -5.08 -53.63
C LYS A 6 -1.82 -5.56 -52.37
N GLY A 7 -1.81 -6.85 -52.08
CA GLY A 7 -2.66 -7.43 -51.02
C GLY A 7 -1.96 -8.04 -49.81
N PHE A 8 -0.62 -7.96 -49.67
CA PHE A 8 0.09 -8.81 -48.68
C PHE A 8 1.02 -8.10 -47.69
N ILE A 9 1.05 -6.76 -47.65
CA ILE A 9 1.85 -6.01 -46.67
C ILE A 9 0.92 -5.16 -45.80
N ALA A 10 0.09 -5.80 -44.98
CA ALA A 10 -0.69 -5.09 -43.95
C ALA A 10 -1.13 -6.02 -42.81
N LEU A 11 -0.37 -7.08 -42.50
CA LEU A 11 -0.83 -8.09 -41.54
C LEU A 11 0.34 -8.65 -40.73
N LEU A 12 1.07 -7.78 -40.01
CA LEU A 12 2.11 -8.20 -39.07
C LEU A 12 2.53 -7.13 -38.04
N VAL A 13 1.61 -6.33 -37.50
CA VAL A 13 1.94 -5.35 -36.42
C VAL A 13 0.93 -5.33 -35.26
N VAL A 14 0.03 -6.31 -35.13
CA VAL A 14 -0.95 -6.32 -34.01
C VAL A 14 -0.90 -7.65 -33.27
N SER A 15 0.16 -7.87 -32.50
CA SER A 15 0.17 -8.96 -31.50
C SER A 15 1.31 -8.86 -30.50
N LEU A 16 1.55 -7.68 -29.91
CA LEU A 16 2.51 -7.55 -28.81
C LEU A 16 2.13 -6.46 -27.79
N TYR A 17 0.86 -6.41 -27.36
CA TYR A 17 0.41 -5.46 -26.34
C TYR A 17 -0.11 -6.09 -25.04
N VAL A 18 -0.06 -7.42 -24.89
CA VAL A 18 -0.72 -8.10 -23.75
C VAL A 18 0.23 -8.46 -22.60
N MET A 19 1.56 -8.28 -22.73
CA MET A 19 2.52 -8.63 -21.65
C MET A 19 3.03 -7.47 -20.80
N VAL A 20 2.63 -6.22 -21.07
CA VAL A 20 3.13 -5.06 -20.29
C VAL A 20 2.43 -4.92 -18.93
N SER A 21 1.15 -5.29 -18.83
CA SER A 21 0.33 -5.01 -17.64
C SER A 21 0.75 -5.77 -16.38
N ALA A 22 1.35 -6.95 -16.52
CA ALA A 22 1.75 -7.76 -15.36
C ALA A 22 3.00 -7.21 -14.64
N VAL A 23 3.91 -6.57 -15.39
CA VAL A 23 5.15 -5.99 -14.84
C VAL A 23 4.84 -4.69 -14.08
N GLU A 24 3.93 -3.87 -14.57
CA GLU A 24 3.49 -2.65 -13.89
C GLU A 24 2.76 -2.95 -12.57
N ALA A 25 1.92 -3.99 -12.53
CA ALA A 25 1.21 -4.39 -11.33
C ALA A 25 2.17 -4.85 -10.22
N ALA A 26 3.16 -5.70 -10.55
CA ALA A 26 4.15 -6.18 -9.58
C ALA A 26 5.02 -5.04 -9.01
N GLY A 27 5.42 -4.07 -9.87
CA GLY A 27 6.13 -2.86 -9.43
C GLY A 27 5.28 -1.99 -8.49
N THR A 28 3.98 -1.88 -8.77
CA THR A 28 3.05 -1.04 -7.97
C THR A 28 2.77 -1.64 -6.58
N PHE A 29 2.62 -2.96 -6.48
CA PHE A 29 2.42 -3.62 -5.18
C PHE A 29 3.70 -3.66 -4.32
N GLY A 30 4.87 -3.79 -4.94
CA GLY A 30 6.15 -3.64 -4.24
C GLY A 30 6.33 -2.24 -3.65
N ASP A 31 5.98 -1.20 -4.41
CA ASP A 31 5.99 0.18 -3.94
C ASP A 31 4.96 0.43 -2.81
N LEU A 32 3.74 -0.10 -2.94
CA LEU A 32 2.74 -0.05 -1.87
C LEU A 32 3.27 -0.69 -0.57
N LYS A 33 3.91 -1.86 -0.68
CA LYS A 33 4.50 -2.57 0.47
C LYS A 33 5.56 -1.72 1.17
N ALA A 34 6.46 -1.09 0.41
CA ALA A 34 7.47 -0.19 0.95
C ALA A 34 6.84 0.99 1.68
N LYS A 35 5.84 1.65 1.08
CA LYS A 35 5.12 2.77 1.72
C LYS A 35 4.41 2.36 3.01
N MET A 36 3.82 1.16 3.07
CA MET A 36 3.22 0.65 4.30
C MET A 36 4.26 0.42 5.40
N ILE A 37 5.44 -0.10 5.04
CA ILE A 37 6.57 -0.24 5.97
C ILE A 37 7.01 1.13 6.48
N ASP A 38 7.13 2.13 5.62
CA ASP A 38 7.49 3.50 6.03
C ASP A 38 6.45 4.13 6.97
N ALA A 39 5.16 3.94 6.70
CA ALA A 39 4.09 4.38 7.58
C ALA A 39 4.13 3.68 8.95
N ARG A 40 4.47 2.39 8.98
CA ARG A 40 4.65 1.65 10.23
C ARG A 40 5.88 2.13 11.01
N ASN A 41 7.01 2.30 10.33
CA ASN A 41 8.27 2.72 10.92
C ASN A 41 8.20 4.14 11.49
N SER A 42 7.56 5.08 10.77
CA SER A 42 7.39 6.45 11.27
C SER A 42 6.60 6.48 12.59
N LEU A 43 5.57 5.65 12.74
CA LEU A 43 4.85 5.56 14.00
C LEU A 43 5.70 4.91 15.10
N THR A 44 6.40 3.82 14.78
CA THR A 44 7.27 3.12 15.74
C THR A 44 8.38 4.04 16.27
N LEU A 45 8.97 4.87 15.41
CA LEU A 45 9.95 5.88 15.83
C LEU A 45 9.35 6.85 16.86
N MET A 46 8.12 7.31 16.64
CA MET A 46 7.46 8.23 17.60
C MET A 46 7.15 7.56 18.95
N ILE A 47 6.90 6.24 18.96
CA ILE A 47 6.75 5.46 20.19
C ILE A 47 8.10 5.38 20.92
N GLN A 48 9.16 4.99 20.22
CA GLN A 48 10.48 4.66 20.79
C GLN A 48 11.31 5.89 21.18
N HIS A 49 11.05 7.05 20.58
CA HIS A 49 11.85 8.27 20.78
C HIS A 49 10.97 9.41 21.29
N PRO A 50 10.83 9.57 22.62
CA PRO A 50 10.02 10.63 23.22
C PRO A 50 10.40 12.05 22.77
N ASP A 51 11.68 12.28 22.52
CA ASP A 51 12.26 13.52 22.00
C ASP A 51 11.82 13.85 20.56
N MET A 52 11.38 12.85 19.81
CA MET A 52 10.92 12.99 18.42
C MET A 52 9.40 13.16 18.30
N ARG A 53 8.64 13.40 19.37
CA ARG A 53 7.16 13.48 19.32
C ARG A 53 6.61 14.82 18.79
N GLY A 54 7.50 15.73 18.40
CA GLY A 54 7.17 17.06 17.91
C GLY A 54 6.42 17.09 16.57
N ALA A 55 6.10 18.30 16.12
CA ALA A 55 5.29 18.55 14.92
C ALA A 55 5.88 17.91 13.65
N GLU A 56 7.21 17.86 13.52
CA GLU A 56 7.88 17.28 12.36
C GLU A 56 7.58 15.78 12.21
N GLN A 57 7.70 15.01 13.30
CA GLN A 57 7.42 13.58 13.25
C GLN A 57 5.93 13.29 13.06
N GLN A 58 5.05 14.07 13.69
CA GLN A 58 3.60 13.94 13.48
C GLN A 58 3.23 14.22 12.02
N LYS A 59 3.85 15.24 11.40
CA LYS A 59 3.72 15.51 9.96
C LYS A 59 4.20 14.32 9.13
N LYS A 60 5.38 13.75 9.42
CA LYS A 60 5.91 12.59 8.71
C LYS A 60 5.00 11.36 8.80
N ILE A 61 4.41 11.12 9.98
CA ILE A 61 3.43 10.05 10.18
C ILE A 61 2.21 10.24 9.28
N LYS A 62 1.73 11.47 9.17
CA LYS A 62 0.61 11.82 8.26
C LYS A 62 1.01 11.65 6.79
N GLU A 63 2.16 12.19 6.38
CA GLU A 63 2.62 12.14 5.00
C GLU A 63 2.84 10.70 4.50
N THR A 64 3.47 9.86 5.32
CA THR A 64 3.65 8.44 4.99
C THR A 64 2.31 7.70 4.89
N ALA A 65 1.32 8.07 5.69
CA ALA A 65 -0.03 7.54 5.56
C ALA A 65 -0.72 7.98 4.27
N ASP A 66 -0.66 9.28 3.99
CA ASP A 66 -1.32 9.87 2.84
C ASP A 66 -0.72 9.28 1.55
N ALA A 67 0.59 8.99 1.54
CA ALA A 67 1.25 8.27 0.44
C ALA A 67 0.69 6.86 0.21
N VAL A 68 0.47 6.06 1.26
CA VAL A 68 -0.16 4.73 1.13
C VAL A 68 -1.59 4.87 0.58
N SER A 69 -2.37 5.80 1.12
CA SER A 69 -3.74 6.05 0.65
C SER A 69 -3.79 6.51 -0.81
N ALA A 70 -2.84 7.35 -1.24
CA ALA A 70 -2.73 7.78 -2.62
C ALA A 70 -2.37 6.63 -3.56
N THR A 71 -1.40 5.78 -3.19
CA THR A 71 -1.03 4.60 -3.98
C THR A 71 -2.19 3.61 -4.09
N LEU A 72 -2.91 3.34 -2.99
CA LEU A 72 -4.11 2.50 -3.04
C LEU A 72 -5.14 3.06 -4.04
N ALA A 73 -5.46 4.36 -4.00
CA ALA A 73 -6.44 4.95 -4.91
C ALA A 73 -6.10 4.79 -6.41
N GLN A 74 -4.84 4.60 -6.76
CA GLN A 74 -4.35 4.46 -8.13
C GLN A 74 -4.33 3.01 -8.63
N ILE A 75 -4.29 2.02 -7.72
CA ILE A 75 -4.21 0.61 -8.10
C ILE A 75 -5.52 0.14 -8.72
N ARG A 76 -5.40 -0.52 -9.88
CA ARG A 76 -6.48 -1.29 -10.50
C ARG A 76 -6.12 -2.77 -10.44
N VAL A 77 -7.09 -3.59 -10.06
CA VAL A 77 -6.92 -5.05 -9.99
C VAL A 77 -7.94 -5.75 -10.90
N PRO A 78 -7.62 -6.94 -11.42
CA PRO A 78 -8.61 -7.80 -12.08
C PRO A 78 -9.77 -8.17 -11.14
N ASP A 79 -10.95 -8.44 -11.68
CA ASP A 79 -12.15 -8.79 -10.90
C ASP A 79 -11.93 -9.98 -9.96
N ALA A 80 -11.15 -10.97 -10.39
CA ALA A 80 -10.78 -12.14 -9.58
C ALA A 80 -10.04 -11.77 -8.28
N LYS A 81 -9.37 -10.61 -8.24
CA LYS A 81 -8.62 -10.10 -7.08
C LYS A 81 -9.35 -8.98 -6.33
N ALA A 82 -10.50 -8.51 -6.84
CA ALA A 82 -11.21 -7.35 -6.30
C ALA A 82 -11.62 -7.51 -4.83
N SER A 83 -12.06 -8.71 -4.42
CA SER A 83 -12.45 -8.98 -3.03
C SER A 83 -11.26 -8.89 -2.05
N ARG A 84 -10.10 -9.43 -2.44
CA ARG A 84 -8.86 -9.38 -1.66
C ARG A 84 -8.31 -7.97 -1.59
N TYR A 85 -8.34 -7.26 -2.72
CA TYR A 85 -7.93 -5.86 -2.78
C TYR A 85 -8.84 -4.96 -1.92
N LYS A 86 -10.16 -5.19 -1.94
CA LYS A 86 -11.07 -4.49 -1.03
C LYS A 86 -10.71 -4.75 0.44
N LEU A 87 -10.42 -6.00 0.79
CA LEU A 87 -10.01 -6.34 2.15
C LEU A 87 -8.69 -5.65 2.56
N LEU A 88 -7.76 -5.47 1.63
CA LEU A 88 -6.53 -4.71 1.84
C LEU A 88 -6.84 -3.24 2.17
N VAL A 89 -7.69 -2.60 1.36
CA VAL A 89 -8.13 -1.21 1.58
C VAL A 89 -8.85 -1.04 2.92
N ASP A 90 -9.80 -1.93 3.24
CA ASP A 90 -10.54 -1.89 4.50
C ASP A 90 -9.60 -2.08 5.71
N THR A 91 -8.59 -2.95 5.57
CA THR A 91 -7.59 -3.18 6.63
C THR A 91 -6.70 -1.95 6.83
N TRP A 92 -6.32 -1.27 5.74
CA TRP A 92 -5.57 0.00 5.79
C TRP A 92 -6.36 1.11 6.48
N ASP A 93 -7.64 1.26 6.19
CA ASP A 93 -8.48 2.26 6.84
C ASP A 93 -8.61 2.00 8.34
N ALA A 94 -8.78 0.74 8.76
CA ALA A 94 -8.79 0.38 10.18
C ALA A 94 -7.42 0.62 10.86
N PHE A 95 -6.32 0.38 10.15
CA PHE A 95 -4.96 0.68 10.61
C PHE A 95 -4.77 2.19 10.86
N LYS A 96 -5.11 3.04 9.88
CA LYS A 96 -5.05 4.50 10.01
C LYS A 96 -5.92 5.01 11.15
N LYS A 97 -7.16 4.51 11.24
CA LYS A 97 -8.09 4.91 12.30
C LYS A 97 -7.52 4.62 13.69
N THR A 98 -6.96 3.42 13.87
CA THR A 98 -6.30 3.06 15.14
C THR A 98 -5.10 3.95 15.44
N ARG A 99 -4.32 4.33 14.42
CA ARG A 99 -3.23 5.27 14.61
C ARG A 99 -3.73 6.64 15.08
N GLU A 100 -4.71 7.20 14.38
CA GLU A 100 -5.17 8.58 14.57
C GLU A 100 -5.99 8.75 15.85
N GLU A 101 -6.89 7.81 16.14
CA GLU A 101 -7.83 7.93 17.25
C GLU A 101 -7.28 7.35 18.55
N VAL A 102 -6.28 6.45 18.49
CA VAL A 102 -5.78 5.73 19.66
C VAL A 102 -4.29 5.95 19.86
N LEU A 103 -3.43 5.52 18.93
CA LEU A 103 -1.98 5.49 19.16
C LEU A 103 -1.38 6.88 19.31
N VAL A 104 -1.62 7.80 18.37
CA VAL A 104 -1.07 9.16 18.44
C VAL A 104 -1.50 9.88 19.73
N PRO A 105 -2.79 9.87 20.12
CA PRO A 105 -3.21 10.43 21.41
C PRO A 105 -2.53 9.79 22.63
N LEU A 106 -2.40 8.46 22.68
CA LEU A 106 -1.73 7.76 23.80
C LEU A 106 -0.26 8.17 23.90
N ILE A 107 0.45 8.20 22.77
CA ILE A 107 1.88 8.59 22.70
C ILE A 107 2.06 10.03 23.17
N LEU A 108 1.21 10.96 22.71
CA LEU A 108 1.27 12.37 23.11
C LEU A 108 0.88 12.59 24.57
N SER A 109 0.08 11.69 25.15
CA SER A 109 -0.30 11.72 26.56
C SER A 109 0.72 11.01 27.48
N GLY A 110 1.86 10.54 26.94
CA GLY A 110 2.89 9.83 27.71
C GLY A 110 2.50 8.42 28.14
N LYS A 111 1.43 7.84 27.59
CA LYS A 111 0.94 6.48 27.91
C LYS A 111 1.64 5.43 27.05
N GLU A 112 2.94 5.30 27.25
CA GLU A 112 3.83 4.53 26.35
C GLU A 112 3.51 3.03 26.34
N GLU A 113 3.31 2.42 27.51
CA GLU A 113 3.01 0.98 27.60
C GLU A 113 1.69 0.62 26.91
N GLU A 114 0.66 1.45 27.08
CA GLU A 114 -0.63 1.30 26.39
C GLU A 114 -0.45 1.45 24.87
N ALA A 115 0.30 2.47 24.44
CA ALA A 115 0.61 2.67 23.01
C ALA A 115 1.39 1.48 22.42
N ILE A 116 2.39 0.95 23.13
CA ILE A 116 3.16 -0.23 22.70
C ILE A 116 2.24 -1.45 22.57
N SER A 117 1.38 -1.70 23.56
CA SER A 117 0.44 -2.82 23.54
C SER A 117 -0.50 -2.78 22.33
N ILE A 118 -1.08 -1.60 22.02
CA ILE A 118 -1.94 -1.43 20.85
C ILE A 118 -1.15 -1.54 19.55
N ALA A 119 0.07 -0.99 19.52
CA ALA A 119 0.93 -1.01 18.35
C ALA A 119 1.42 -2.41 18.01
N SER A 120 1.79 -3.23 19.00
CA SER A 120 2.28 -4.59 18.78
C SER A 120 1.16 -5.62 18.63
N GLY A 121 0.00 -5.37 19.25
CA GLY A 121 -1.21 -6.19 19.10
C GLY A 121 -2.02 -5.76 17.88
N VAL A 122 -3.21 -5.21 18.12
CA VAL A 122 -4.24 -5.03 17.09
C VAL A 122 -3.78 -4.23 15.86
N GLN A 123 -2.90 -3.25 16.01
CA GLN A 123 -2.38 -2.49 14.86
C GLN A 123 -1.29 -3.28 14.11
N GLY A 124 -0.43 -4.00 14.84
CA GLY A 124 0.58 -4.91 14.28
C GLY A 124 -0.04 -6.05 13.49
N ASP A 125 -1.10 -6.67 14.01
CA ASP A 125 -1.84 -7.73 13.30
C ASP A 125 -2.43 -7.24 11.98
N ARG A 126 -2.99 -6.02 11.97
CA ARG A 126 -3.48 -5.39 10.74
C ARG A 126 -2.36 -5.13 9.76
N PHE A 127 -1.20 -4.67 10.24
CA PHE A 127 -0.02 -4.49 9.39
C PHE A 127 0.39 -5.80 8.72
N LEU A 128 0.58 -6.88 9.49
CA LEU A 128 0.96 -8.20 8.96
C LEU A 128 -0.09 -8.71 7.95
N LYS A 129 -1.37 -8.52 8.25
CA LYS A 129 -2.46 -8.86 7.33
C LYS A 129 -2.38 -8.09 6.01
N MET A 130 -2.08 -6.78 6.03
CA MET A 130 -1.91 -6.01 4.80
C MET A 130 -0.74 -6.52 3.98
N ILE A 131 0.39 -6.85 4.61
CA ILE A 131 1.56 -7.40 3.92
C ILE A 131 1.22 -8.74 3.25
N ALA A 132 0.54 -9.65 3.97
CA ALA A 132 0.10 -10.92 3.41
C ALA A 132 -0.87 -10.74 2.23
N LEU A 133 -1.82 -9.80 2.34
CA LEU A 133 -2.76 -9.49 1.25
C LEU A 133 -2.04 -8.91 0.02
N ILE A 134 -1.04 -8.05 0.21
CA ILE A 134 -0.24 -7.55 -0.90
C ILE A 134 0.46 -8.71 -1.62
N ASP A 135 1.07 -9.62 -0.86
CA ASP A 135 1.74 -10.77 -1.43
C ASP A 135 0.72 -11.66 -2.17
N GLU A 136 -0.44 -11.99 -1.58
CA GLU A 136 -1.53 -12.74 -2.23
C GLU A 136 -2.04 -12.12 -3.53
N ILE A 137 -2.18 -10.79 -3.58
CA ILE A 137 -2.70 -10.07 -4.76
C ILE A 137 -1.63 -9.94 -5.84
N SER A 138 -0.36 -9.95 -5.49
CA SER A 138 0.76 -9.74 -6.42
C SER A 138 1.05 -10.96 -7.31
N TYR A 139 0.64 -12.16 -6.89
CA TYR A 139 0.72 -13.40 -7.68
C TYR A 139 -0.55 -13.62 -8.50
#